data_AF-A0A509LAM9-F1
#
_entry.id   AF-A0A509LAM9-F1
#
_cell.length_a   1.000
_cell.length_b   1.000
_cell.length_c   1.000
_cell.angle_alpha   90.00
_cell.angle_beta   90.00
_cell.angle_gamma   90.00
#
_symmetry.space_group_name_H-M   'P 1'
#
loop_
_entity.id
_entity.type
_entity.pdbx_description
1 polymer ?
#
loop_
_entity_poly.entity_id
_entity_poly.type
_entity_poly.pdbx_seq_one_letter_code
_entity_poly.pdbx_strand_id
1 'polypeptide(L)'
;MIASGCTGIKNQETAGQPPVSVKESVYWDVLEAWTQEGRIYDGLSTRLISKATFKSAAFRQAYSAEYARLYKLEGSEYDTLVADQQKEAVDYNDFVFAAYVPEKHWDDFSKETSMWK
;
A
#
# COMPACT_ATOMS: atom_id res chain seq x y z
N MET A 1 11.81 41.44 32.45
CA MET A 1 10.80 41.28 31.40
C MET A 1 10.79 39.82 30.99
N ILE A 2 9.78 39.07 31.42
CA ILE A 2 9.65 37.64 31.13
C ILE A 2 8.76 37.55 29.88
N ALA A 3 9.35 37.14 28.76
CA ALA A 3 8.61 36.82 27.55
C ALA A 3 8.19 35.35 27.63
N SER A 4 6.98 35.13 28.14
CA SER A 4 6.28 33.85 28.04
C SER A 4 5.55 33.78 26.70
N GLY A 5 5.94 32.84 25.84
CA GLY A 5 5.30 32.48 24.57
C GLY A 5 6.28 31.57 23.81
N CYS A 6 5.97 30.31 23.51
CA CYS A 6 4.84 29.89 22.70
C CYS A 6 4.10 28.69 23.31
N THR A 7 2.84 28.92 23.65
CA THR A 7 1.83 27.88 23.85
C THR A 7 1.26 27.49 22.49
N GLY A 8 1.35 26.21 22.14
CA GLY A 8 0.43 25.48 21.25
C GLY A 8 0.27 25.95 19.80
N ILE A 9 1.01 25.34 18.88
CA ILE A 9 0.52 25.14 17.50
C ILE A 9 0.26 23.64 17.35
N LYS A 10 -0.97 23.21 17.64
CA LYS A 10 -1.50 21.96 17.10
C LYS A 10 -2.00 22.28 15.71
N ASN A 11 -1.19 22.03 14.68
CA ASN A 11 -1.61 21.91 13.29
C ASN A 11 -0.46 21.27 12.50
N GLN A 12 -0.50 19.95 12.34
CA GLN A 12 -0.11 19.39 11.06
C GLN A 12 -1.37 18.75 10.49
N GLU A 13 -1.92 19.48 9.52
CA GLU A 13 -2.89 18.99 8.56
C GLU A 13 -2.23 17.81 7.83
N THR A 14 -2.62 16.58 8.16
CA THR A 14 -2.26 15.44 7.33
C THR A 14 -3.05 15.59 6.03
N ALA A 15 -2.40 16.12 5.00
CA ALA A 15 -2.89 16.00 3.63
C ALA A 15 -3.04 14.50 3.33
N GLY A 16 -4.27 14.00 3.34
CA GLY A 16 -4.62 12.67 2.81
C GLY A 16 -5.23 11.65 3.78
N GLN A 17 -5.57 11.98 5.03
CA GLN A 17 -6.32 11.02 5.86
C GLN A 17 -7.84 11.24 5.74
N PRO A 18 -8.60 10.32 5.10
CA PRO A 18 -10.06 10.37 5.16
C PRO A 18 -10.53 10.23 6.63
N PRO A 19 -11.65 10.86 7.00
CA PRO A 19 -12.13 10.86 8.38
C PRO A 19 -12.47 9.43 8.82
N VAL A 20 -11.74 8.93 9.83
CA VAL A 20 -11.91 7.58 10.35
C VAL A 20 -13.11 7.54 11.29
N SER A 21 -14.25 7.06 10.80
CA SER A 21 -15.20 6.28 11.62
C SER A 21 -15.25 4.85 11.10
N VAL A 22 -14.08 4.21 11.06
CA VAL A 22 -13.91 2.86 10.53
C VAL A 22 -13.74 1.95 11.73
N LYS A 23 -14.68 1.02 11.92
CA LYS A 23 -14.37 -0.24 12.60
C LYS A 23 -13.18 -0.80 11.83
N GLU A 24 -11.98 -0.73 12.42
CA GLU A 24 -10.69 -0.95 11.73
C GLU A 24 -10.81 -2.13 10.77
N SER A 25 -10.79 -1.84 9.47
CA SER A 25 -11.03 -2.87 8.46
C SER A 25 -9.83 -3.82 8.54
N VAL A 26 -10.11 -5.11 8.80
CA VAL A 26 -9.12 -6.21 8.81
C VAL A 26 -8.20 -6.15 7.58
N TYR A 27 -8.67 -5.56 6.48
CA TYR A 27 -7.88 -5.24 5.31
C TYR A 27 -6.56 -4.52 5.61
N TRP A 28 -6.54 -3.47 6.43
CA TRP A 28 -5.33 -2.67 6.63
C TRP A 28 -4.25 -3.45 7.39
N ASP A 29 -4.63 -4.21 8.41
CA ASP A 29 -3.71 -5.06 9.17
C ASP A 29 -3.11 -6.15 8.27
N VAL A 30 -3.96 -6.79 7.46
CA VAL A 30 -3.51 -7.84 6.53
C VAL A 30 -2.68 -7.25 5.39
N LEU A 31 -3.03 -6.07 4.87
CA LEU A 31 -2.24 -5.37 3.86
C LEU A 31 -0.82 -5.11 4.38
N GLU A 32 -0.70 -4.57 5.59
CA GLU A 32 0.60 -4.28 6.18
C GLU A 32 1.39 -5.57 6.43
N ALA A 33 0.74 -6.62 6.97
CA ALA A 33 1.40 -7.90 7.23
C ALA A 33 1.98 -8.57 5.96
N TRP A 34 1.38 -8.33 4.79
CA TRP A 34 1.81 -8.88 3.51
C TRP A 34 2.55 -7.88 2.61
N THR A 35 2.85 -6.68 3.12
CA THR A 35 3.65 -5.68 2.43
C THR A 35 5.04 -5.60 3.03
N GLN A 36 6.06 -5.64 2.18
CA GLN A 36 7.44 -5.41 2.57
C GLN A 36 7.97 -4.13 1.94
N GLU A 37 8.84 -3.44 2.65
CA GLU A 37 9.49 -2.22 2.19
C GLU A 37 11.01 -2.40 2.15
N GLY A 38 11.63 -1.96 1.06
CA GLY A 38 13.08 -1.91 0.90
C GLY A 38 13.54 -0.48 0.60
N ARG A 39 14.63 -0.05 1.25
CA ARG A 39 15.24 1.26 1.01
C ARG A 39 16.74 1.13 0.75
N ILE A 40 17.23 1.89 -0.22
CA ILE A 40 18.66 2.02 -0.53
C ILE A 40 19.05 3.48 -0.36
N TYR A 41 20.12 3.71 0.41
CA TYR A 41 20.70 5.02 0.67
C TYR A 41 22.16 5.04 0.21
N ASP A 42 22.62 6.22 -0.20
CA ASP A 42 24.01 6.54 -0.47
C ASP A 42 24.36 7.81 0.34
N GLY A 43 25.08 7.63 1.45
CA GLY A 43 25.23 8.67 2.46
C GLY A 43 23.89 9.14 3.00
N LEU A 44 23.56 10.42 2.81
CA LEU A 44 22.28 11.03 3.19
C LEU A 44 21.27 11.07 2.04
N SER A 45 21.64 10.59 0.85
CA SER A 45 20.79 10.59 -0.32
C SER A 45 20.02 9.28 -0.45
N THR A 46 18.70 9.36 -0.60
CA THR A 46 17.88 8.22 -1.00
C THR A 46 18.20 7.86 -2.44
N ARG A 47 18.40 6.57 -2.73
CA ARG A 47 18.58 6.05 -4.09
C ARG A 47 17.36 5.29 -4.58
N LEU A 48 16.73 4.54 -3.68
CA LEU A 48 15.52 3.78 -3.96
C LEU A 48 14.68 3.66 -2.68
N ILE A 49 13.37 3.82 -2.81
CA ILE A 49 12.39 3.30 -1.85
C ILE A 49 11.46 2.41 -2.64
N SER A 50 11.17 1.22 -2.15
CA SER A 50 10.28 0.28 -2.82
C SER A 50 9.36 -0.42 -1.82
N LYS A 51 8.15 -0.72 -2.26
CA LYS A 51 7.20 -1.55 -1.55
C LYS A 51 6.72 -2.68 -2.46
N ALA A 52 6.57 -3.86 -1.89
CA ALA A 52 5.99 -5.02 -2.55
C ALA A 52 4.93 -5.63 -1.64
N THR A 53 3.71 -5.72 -2.13
CA THR A 53 2.62 -6.46 -1.46
C THR A 53 2.44 -7.80 -2.14
N PHE A 54 2.62 -8.89 -1.41
CA PHE A 54 2.30 -10.23 -1.93
C PHE A 54 0.79 -10.48 -1.80
N LYS A 55 0.13 -10.84 -2.91
CA LYS A 55 -1.30 -11.17 -2.92
C LYS A 55 -1.55 -12.61 -2.43
N SER A 56 -1.22 -12.86 -1.17
CA SER A 56 -1.51 -14.14 -0.50
C SER A 56 -3.01 -14.45 -0.45
N ALA A 57 -3.38 -15.71 -0.18
CA ALA A 57 -4.77 -16.10 0.01
C ALA A 57 -5.46 -15.30 1.14
N ALA A 58 -4.73 -15.03 2.23
CA ALA A 58 -5.23 -14.23 3.35
C ALA A 58 -5.46 -12.77 2.96
N PHE A 59 -4.51 -12.15 2.24
CA PHE A 59 -4.66 -10.80 1.72
C PHE A 59 -5.83 -10.70 0.75
N ARG A 60 -5.94 -11.65 -0.18
CA ARG A 60 -7.02 -11.69 -1.16
C ARG A 60 -8.41 -11.83 -0.53
N GLN A 61 -8.54 -12.62 0.53
CA GLN A 61 -9.78 -12.69 1.29
C GLN A 61 -10.16 -11.33 1.91
N ALA A 62 -9.20 -10.67 2.56
CA ALA A 62 -9.43 -9.37 3.19
C ALA A 62 -9.71 -8.28 2.14
N TYR A 63 -9.01 -8.32 1.00
CA TYR A 63 -9.24 -7.46 -0.15
C TYR A 63 -10.65 -7.63 -0.71
N SER A 64 -11.11 -8.85 -0.96
CA SER A 64 -12.46 -9.08 -1.50
C SER A 64 -13.55 -8.55 -0.58
N ALA A 65 -13.40 -8.73 0.74
CA ALA A 65 -14.34 -8.21 1.73
C ALA A 65 -14.38 -6.67 1.74
N GLU A 66 -13.21 -6.01 1.72
CA GLU A 66 -13.12 -4.55 1.70
C GLU A 66 -13.62 -3.97 0.37
N TYR A 67 -13.29 -4.63 -0.74
CA TYR A 67 -13.77 -4.25 -2.07
C TYR A 67 -15.30 -4.34 -2.13
N ALA A 68 -15.88 -5.45 -1.70
CA ALA A 68 -17.33 -5.61 -1.65
C ALA A 68 -18.01 -4.56 -0.76
N ARG A 69 -17.40 -4.21 0.38
CA ARG A 69 -17.89 -3.14 1.26
C ARG A 69 -17.89 -1.77 0.56
N LEU A 70 -16.82 -1.43 -0.15
CA LEU A 70 -16.66 -0.14 -0.84
C LEU A 70 -17.60 -0.03 -2.04
N TYR A 71 -17.74 -1.10 -2.81
CA TYR A 71 -18.53 -1.15 -4.04
C TYR A 71 -19.97 -1.67 -3.84
N LYS A 72 -20.33 -2.01 -2.60
CA LYS A 72 -21.63 -2.58 -2.21
C LYS A 72 -22.00 -3.82 -3.02
N LEU A 73 -21.03 -4.71 -3.23
CA LEU A 73 -21.27 -6.00 -3.86
C LEU A 73 -22.00 -6.93 -2.89
N GLU A 74 -23.02 -7.62 -3.38
CA GLU A 74 -23.84 -8.53 -2.57
C GLU A 74 -24.09 -9.84 -3.32
N GLY A 75 -24.42 -10.89 -2.55
CA GLY A 75 -24.79 -12.20 -3.08
C GLY A 75 -23.78 -12.75 -4.09
N SER A 76 -24.26 -13.11 -5.27
CA SER A 76 -23.47 -13.81 -6.30
C SER A 76 -22.27 -13.03 -6.81
N GLU A 77 -22.33 -11.69 -6.81
CA GLU A 77 -21.21 -10.86 -7.25
C GLU A 77 -20.04 -10.95 -6.28
N TYR A 78 -20.32 -10.93 -4.98
CA TYR A 78 -19.31 -11.13 -3.94
C TYR A 78 -18.73 -12.55 -3.98
N ASP A 79 -19.60 -13.56 -4.10
CA ASP A 79 -19.16 -14.96 -4.13
C ASP A 79 -18.26 -15.25 -5.33
N THR A 80 -18.58 -14.67 -6.50
CA THR A 80 -17.74 -14.76 -7.70
C THR A 80 -16.39 -14.10 -7.48
N LEU A 81 -16.36 -12.88 -6.93
CA LEU A 81 -15.11 -12.18 -6.62
C LEU A 81 -14.22 -12.98 -5.67
N VAL A 82 -14.78 -13.57 -4.62
CA VAL A 82 -14.03 -14.39 -3.66
C VAL A 82 -13.50 -15.65 -4.35
N ALA A 83 -14.34 -16.35 -5.11
CA ALA A 83 -13.93 -17.57 -5.81
C ALA A 83 -12.78 -17.30 -6.79
N ASP A 84 -12.88 -16.24 -7.58
CA ASP A 84 -11.83 -15.84 -8.52
C ASP A 84 -10.54 -15.48 -7.78
N GLN A 85 -10.60 -14.67 -6.72
CA GLN A 85 -9.40 -14.33 -5.95
C GLN A 85 -8.75 -15.55 -5.30
N GLN A 86 -9.53 -16.51 -4.79
CA GLN A 86 -8.97 -17.73 -4.19
C GLN A 86 -8.35 -18.66 -5.24
N LYS A 87 -8.97 -18.75 -6.43
CA LYS A 87 -8.39 -19.49 -7.56
C LYS A 87 -7.03 -18.90 -7.96
N GLU A 88 -6.97 -17.58 -8.14
CA GLU A 88 -5.74 -16.87 -8.48
C GLU A 88 -4.64 -17.04 -7.42
N ALA A 89 -5.00 -17.21 -6.13
CA ALA A 89 -4.04 -17.48 -5.06
C ALA A 89 -3.36 -18.85 -5.19
N VAL A 90 -4.04 -19.82 -5.81
CA VAL A 90 -3.49 -21.17 -6.06
C VAL A 90 -2.67 -21.18 -7.34
N ASP A 91 -3.15 -20.49 -8.37
CA ASP A 91 -2.56 -20.56 -9.70
C ASP A 91 -1.31 -19.67 -9.84
N TYR A 92 -1.25 -18.54 -9.12
CA TYR A 92 -0.20 -17.54 -9.29
C TYR A 92 0.35 -16.96 -7.98
N ASN A 93 1.61 -16.52 -8.06
CA ASN A 93 2.24 -15.69 -7.03
C ASN A 93 2.30 -14.23 -7.52
N ASP A 94 1.26 -13.46 -7.22
CA ASP A 94 1.17 -12.06 -7.65
C ASP A 94 1.75 -11.10 -6.63
N PHE A 95 2.46 -10.09 -7.12
CA PHE A 95 2.97 -8.99 -6.33
C PHE A 95 2.49 -7.66 -6.90
N VAL A 96 2.04 -6.76 -6.01
CA VAL A 96 1.87 -5.34 -6.35
C VAL A 96 3.14 -4.64 -5.93
N PHE A 97 3.88 -4.10 -6.90
CA PHE A 97 5.15 -3.43 -6.68
C PHE A 97 5.04 -1.94 -6.97
N ALA A 98 5.58 -1.13 -6.06
CA ALA A 98 5.74 0.30 -6.24
C ALA A 98 7.18 0.68 -5.89
N ALA A 99 7.79 1.53 -6.71
CA ALA A 99 9.11 2.08 -6.43
C ALA A 99 9.12 3.59 -6.60
N TYR A 100 9.95 4.23 -5.81
CA TYR A 100 10.35 5.62 -5.94
C TYR A 100 11.86 5.65 -6.17
N VAL A 101 12.26 6.25 -7.29
CA VAL A 101 13.65 6.56 -7.60
C VAL A 101 13.77 8.05 -7.90
N PRO A 102 14.75 8.78 -7.32
CA PRO A 102 14.92 10.21 -7.62
C PRO A 102 15.36 10.46 -9.06
N GLU A 103 16.15 9.54 -9.62
CA GLU A 103 16.69 9.66 -10.97
C GLU A 103 15.67 9.16 -12.00
N LYS A 104 15.04 10.08 -12.73
CA LYS A 104 13.96 9.78 -13.68
C LYS A 104 14.30 8.71 -14.71
N HIS A 105 15.57 8.60 -15.12
CA HIS A 105 15.97 7.61 -16.11
C HIS A 105 15.97 6.17 -15.56
N TRP A 106 15.91 6.00 -14.24
CA TRP A 106 15.70 4.71 -13.56
C TRP A 106 14.22 4.41 -13.29
N ASP A 107 13.32 5.38 -13.47
CA ASP A 107 11.87 5.24 -13.22
C ASP A 107 11.13 4.56 -14.39
N ASP A 108 11.85 3.73 -15.15
CA ASP A 108 11.32 2.94 -16.24
C ASP A 108 11.75 1.48 -16.03
N PHE A 109 10.82 0.68 -15.51
CA PHE A 109 11.04 -0.75 -15.26
C PHE A 109 11.32 -1.54 -16.55
N SER A 110 10.87 -1.04 -17.70
CA SER A 110 10.95 -1.77 -18.97
C SER A 110 12.26 -1.51 -19.73
N LYS A 111 12.90 -0.37 -19.49
CA LYS A 111 14.07 0.08 -20.24
C LYS A 111 15.30 -0.79 -19.99
N GLU A 112 15.97 -1.22 -21.07
CA GLU A 112 17.16 -2.10 -21.02
C GLU A 112 18.36 -1.50 -20.27
N THR A 113 18.42 -0.18 -20.13
CA THR A 113 19.50 0.50 -19.43
C THR A 113 19.10 0.99 -18.04
N SER A 114 17.95 0.57 -17.51
CA SER A 114 17.54 0.93 -16.16
C SER A 114 18.16 -0.03 -15.14
N MET A 115 18.11 0.36 -13.87
CA MET A 115 18.65 -0.45 -12.76
C MET A 115 17.85 -1.74 -12.45
N TRP A 116 16.78 -1.99 -13.21
CA TRP A 116 15.84 -3.10 -13.00
C TRP A 116 16.15 -4.33 -13.87
N LYS A 117 17.17 -4.22 -14.74
CA LYS A 117 17.65 -5.32 -15.58
C LYS A 117 18.80 -6.08 -14.93
#